data_AF-A0A252CTL8-F1
#
_entry.id   AF-A0A252CTL8-F1
#
_cell.length_a   1.000
_cell.length_b   1.000
_cell.length_c   1.000
_cell.angle_alpha   90.00
_cell.angle_beta   90.00
_cell.angle_gamma   90.00
#
_symmetry.space_group_name_H-M   'P 1'
#
loop_
_entity.id
_entity.type
_entity.pdbx_description
1 polymer ?
#
loop_
_entity_poly.entity_id
_entity_poly.type
_entity_poly.pdbx_seq_one_letter_code
_entity_poly.pdbx_strand_id
1 'polypeptide(L)'
;MEIPENLQDAHWDVAHKIAQSLVLDKTDVNELDKAIAYLRVNSEQPKAGSKFFKYLSILVKNGEYISHSNKTVEYYESIAEACQYLQPYKHDALLMIQILGWAKRLMRYYRKVGVPNVQGSATDIKPFKALERPKNMERPQANKPYKK
;
A
#
# COMPACT_ATOMS: atom_id res chain seq x y z
N MET A 1 11.98 -8.20 -19.00
CA MET A 1 11.94 -6.91 -18.28
C MET A 1 12.28 -7.20 -16.84
N GLU A 2 13.36 -6.61 -16.34
CA GLU A 2 13.87 -6.87 -14.99
C GLU A 2 13.08 -6.04 -13.98
N ILE A 3 12.54 -6.72 -12.98
CA ILE A 3 11.97 -6.09 -11.80
C ILE A 3 13.17 -5.66 -10.94
N PRO A 4 13.32 -4.37 -10.56
CA PRO A 4 14.44 -3.98 -9.70
C PRO A 4 14.41 -4.82 -8.42
N GLU A 5 15.52 -5.52 -8.19
CA GLU A 5 15.65 -6.52 -7.13
C GLU A 5 15.54 -5.89 -5.73
N ASN A 6 15.80 -4.57 -5.63
CA ASN A 6 15.64 -3.80 -4.41
C ASN A 6 15.20 -2.35 -4.67
N LEU A 7 14.38 -1.81 -3.76
CA LEU A 7 14.03 -0.39 -3.77
C LEU A 7 15.21 0.44 -3.26
N GLN A 8 15.51 1.55 -3.95
CA GLN A 8 16.46 2.56 -3.49
C GLN A 8 15.83 3.44 -2.41
N ASP A 9 16.66 4.17 -1.65
CA ASP A 9 16.20 5.06 -0.57
C ASP A 9 15.13 6.05 -1.04
N ALA A 10 15.29 6.64 -2.24
CA ALA A 10 14.30 7.54 -2.82
C ALA A 10 12.92 6.87 -3.03
N HIS A 11 12.90 5.57 -3.36
CA HIS A 11 11.65 4.82 -3.52
C HIS A 11 11.00 4.51 -2.17
N TRP A 12 11.82 4.24 -1.15
CA TRP A 12 11.35 4.07 0.23
C TRP A 12 10.74 5.37 0.78
N ASP A 13 11.40 6.50 0.55
CA ASP A 13 10.88 7.82 0.95
C ASP A 13 9.52 8.10 0.33
N VAL A 14 9.34 7.75 -0.94
CA VAL A 14 8.05 7.88 -1.64
C VAL A 14 7.00 6.96 -1.03
N ALA A 15 7.35 5.69 -0.75
CA ALA A 15 6.45 4.76 -0.08
C ALA A 15 6.03 5.26 1.32
N HIS A 16 6.97 5.85 2.07
CA HIS A 16 6.72 6.47 3.36
C HIS A 16 5.77 7.67 3.23
N LYS A 17 6.05 8.63 2.35
CA LYS A 17 5.20 9.81 2.14
C LYS A 17 3.77 9.44 1.78
N ILE A 18 3.60 8.49 0.85
CA ILE A 18 2.27 7.98 0.47
C ILE A 18 1.57 7.36 1.69
N ALA A 19 2.25 6.47 2.41
CA ALA A 19 1.65 5.78 3.55
C ALA A 19 1.27 6.74 4.68
N GLN A 20 2.10 7.73 4.96
CA GLN A 20 1.85 8.73 6.01
C GLN A 20 0.64 9.60 5.66
N SER A 21 0.59 10.16 4.45
CA SER A 21 -0.56 10.94 3.97
C SER A 21 -1.85 10.15 4.14
N LEU A 22 -1.91 8.94 3.56
CA LEU A 22 -3.13 8.14 3.57
C LEU A 22 -3.54 7.67 4.97
N VAL A 23 -2.62 7.50 5.91
CA VAL A 23 -2.96 7.17 7.30
C VAL A 23 -3.46 8.38 8.06
N LEU A 24 -2.84 9.54 7.87
CA LEU A 24 -3.29 10.80 8.48
C LEU A 24 -4.68 11.19 7.98
N ASP A 25 -4.95 10.98 6.69
CA ASP A 25 -6.25 11.20 6.05
C ASP A 25 -7.27 10.09 6.36
N LYS A 26 -6.90 9.10 7.19
CA LYS A 26 -7.74 7.95 7.58
C LYS A 26 -8.26 7.13 6.38
N THR A 27 -7.59 7.21 5.24
CA THR A 27 -7.98 6.55 3.98
C THR A 27 -7.95 5.04 4.11
N ASP A 28 -9.02 4.34 3.70
CA ASP A 28 -9.08 2.88 3.74
C ASP A 28 -7.99 2.22 2.86
N VAL A 29 -7.22 1.32 3.47
CA VAL A 29 -6.17 0.52 2.82
C VAL A 29 -6.76 -0.34 1.68
N ASN A 30 -8.03 -0.74 1.78
CA ASN A 30 -8.68 -1.52 0.74
C ASN A 30 -8.90 -0.72 -0.55
N GLU A 31 -9.16 0.58 -0.47
CA GLU A 31 -9.28 1.43 -1.66
C GLU A 31 -7.93 1.62 -2.35
N LEU A 32 -6.84 1.76 -1.58
CA LEU A 32 -5.49 1.73 -2.14
C LEU A 32 -5.18 0.39 -2.83
N ASP A 33 -5.61 -0.73 -2.24
CA ASP A 33 -5.39 -2.06 -2.82
C ASP A 33 -6.08 -2.24 -4.17
N LYS A 34 -7.28 -1.69 -4.34
CA LYS A 34 -7.99 -1.66 -5.63
C LYS A 34 -7.21 -0.86 -6.67
N ALA A 35 -6.66 0.30 -6.30
CA ALA A 35 -5.82 1.10 -7.18
C ALA A 35 -4.54 0.34 -7.59
N ILE A 36 -3.90 -0.36 -6.66
CA ILE A 36 -2.73 -1.23 -6.94
C ILE A 36 -3.13 -2.37 -7.88
N ALA A 37 -4.28 -3.02 -7.65
CA ALA A 37 -4.77 -4.09 -8.50
C ALA A 37 -5.02 -3.62 -9.94
N TYR A 38 -5.59 -2.42 -10.12
CA TYR A 38 -5.73 -1.80 -11.44
C TYR A 38 -4.37 -1.67 -12.14
N LEU A 39 -3.36 -1.10 -11.49
CA LEU A 39 -2.06 -0.91 -12.11
C LEU A 39 -1.38 -2.25 -12.44
N ARG A 40 -1.51 -3.26 -11.56
CA ARG A 40 -0.98 -4.62 -11.81
C ARG A 40 -1.59 -5.27 -13.04
N VAL A 41 -2.92 -5.23 -13.17
CA VAL A 41 -3.62 -5.84 -14.32
C VAL A 41 -3.25 -5.14 -15.63
N ASN A 42 -2.90 -3.85 -15.59
CA ASN A 42 -2.60 -3.05 -16.77
C ASN A 42 -1.09 -2.79 -16.97
N SER A 43 -0.20 -3.41 -16.20
CA SER A 43 1.22 -3.03 -16.14
C SER A 43 1.98 -3.24 -17.45
N GLU A 44 1.56 -4.22 -18.25
CA GLU A 44 2.15 -4.54 -19.55
C GLU A 44 1.64 -3.62 -20.68
N GLN A 45 0.61 -2.82 -20.42
CA GLN A 45 0.09 -1.93 -21.45
C GLN A 45 1.00 -0.73 -21.70
N PRO A 46 1.05 -0.22 -22.95
CA PRO A 46 1.73 1.03 -23.24
C PRO A 46 1.22 2.15 -22.33
N LYS A 47 2.18 2.87 -21.74
CA LYS A 47 1.93 4.02 -20.84
C LYS A 47 1.08 3.65 -19.60
N ALA A 48 1.23 2.43 -19.07
CA ALA A 48 0.50 1.93 -17.90
C ALA A 48 0.51 2.90 -16.70
N GLY A 49 1.67 3.45 -16.33
CA GLY A 49 1.75 4.43 -15.24
C GLY A 49 0.97 5.72 -15.52
N SER A 50 1.01 6.25 -16.74
CA SER A 50 0.17 7.40 -17.13
C SER A 50 -1.33 7.09 -17.12
N LYS A 51 -1.71 5.88 -17.56
CA LYS A 51 -3.09 5.40 -17.50
C LYS A 51 -3.59 5.24 -16.06
N PHE A 52 -2.71 4.86 -15.14
CA PHE A 52 -3.02 4.81 -13.71
C PHE A 52 -3.40 6.17 -13.15
N PHE A 53 -2.64 7.23 -13.44
CA PHE A 53 -3.02 8.59 -13.02
C PHE A 53 -4.36 9.04 -13.63
N LYS A 54 -4.59 8.70 -14.91
CA LYS A 54 -5.89 8.96 -15.56
C LYS A 54 -7.02 8.21 -14.85
N TYR A 55 -6.80 6.95 -14.47
CA TYR A 55 -7.76 6.16 -13.72
C TYR A 55 -8.08 6.77 -12.36
N LEU A 56 -7.08 7.21 -11.59
CA LEU A 56 -7.30 7.92 -10.33
C LEU A 56 -8.13 9.19 -10.52
N SER A 57 -7.85 9.98 -11.57
CA SER A 57 -8.66 11.16 -11.90
C SER A 57 -10.11 10.81 -12.24
N ILE A 58 -10.35 9.67 -12.90
CA ILE A 58 -11.70 9.17 -13.19
C ILE A 58 -12.42 8.75 -11.90
N LEU A 59 -11.72 8.07 -10.99
CA LEU A 59 -12.29 7.70 -9.68
C LEU A 59 -12.72 8.92 -8.87
N VAL A 60 -11.90 9.97 -8.85
CA VAL A 60 -12.25 11.24 -8.18
C VAL A 60 -13.47 11.88 -8.85
N LYS A 61 -13.45 12.03 -10.17
CA LYS A 61 -14.55 12.71 -10.92
C LYS A 61 -15.88 11.97 -10.85
N ASN A 62 -15.85 10.65 -10.87
CA ASN A 62 -17.06 9.82 -10.93
C ASN A 62 -17.36 9.14 -9.59
N GLY A 63 -16.63 9.48 -8.52
CA GLY A 63 -16.72 8.83 -7.23
C GLY A 63 -18.13 8.89 -6.64
N GLU A 64 -18.84 10.00 -6.83
CA GLU A 64 -20.24 10.14 -6.38
C GLU A 64 -21.20 9.16 -7.03
N TYR A 65 -20.95 8.79 -8.30
CA TYR A 65 -21.80 7.85 -9.05
C TYR A 65 -21.43 6.39 -8.84
N ILE A 66 -20.17 6.10 -8.51
CA ILE A 66 -19.62 4.74 -8.37
C ILE A 66 -19.61 4.30 -6.91
N SER A 67 -19.56 5.24 -5.97
CA SER A 67 -19.57 4.95 -4.55
C SER A 67 -20.98 4.90 -3.99
N HIS A 68 -21.15 4.05 -2.99
CA HIS A 68 -22.38 3.97 -2.20
C HIS A 68 -22.30 4.86 -0.94
N SER A 69 -21.23 5.66 -0.79
CA SER A 69 -21.01 6.53 0.36
C SER A 69 -20.05 7.69 0.05
N ASN A 70 -20.33 8.87 0.58
CA ASN A 70 -19.48 10.07 0.41
C ASN A 70 -18.04 9.86 0.90
N LYS A 71 -17.84 9.00 1.92
CA LYS A 71 -16.50 8.65 2.44
C LYS A 71 -15.58 8.01 1.39
N THR A 72 -16.15 7.30 0.43
CA THR A 72 -15.37 6.65 -0.62
C THR A 72 -14.77 7.67 -1.61
N VAL A 73 -15.46 8.79 -1.83
CA VAL A 73 -14.98 9.88 -2.69
C VAL A 73 -13.76 10.55 -2.04
N GLU A 74 -13.84 10.88 -0.75
CA GLU A 74 -12.73 11.45 0.03
C GLU A 74 -11.48 10.54 -0.01
N TYR A 75 -11.68 9.21 0.03
CA TYR A 75 -10.58 8.26 -0.12
C TYR A 75 -9.94 8.31 -1.50
N TYR A 76 -10.73 8.48 -2.57
CA TYR A 76 -10.19 8.60 -3.93
C TYR A 76 -9.40 9.88 -4.13
N GLU A 77 -9.86 10.99 -3.55
CA GLU A 77 -9.12 12.26 -3.55
C GLU A 77 -7.78 12.11 -2.83
N SER A 78 -7.80 11.56 -1.61
CA SER A 78 -6.60 11.32 -0.82
C SER A 78 -5.60 10.40 -1.54
N ILE A 79 -6.09 9.33 -2.19
CA ILE A 79 -5.25 8.42 -3.00
C ILE A 79 -4.65 9.15 -4.20
N ALA A 80 -5.45 9.95 -4.91
CA ALA A 80 -5.00 10.68 -6.09
C ALA A 80 -3.95 11.73 -5.75
N GLU A 81 -4.09 12.43 -4.62
CA GLU A 81 -3.13 13.39 -4.11
C GLU A 81 -1.84 12.71 -3.65
N ALA A 82 -1.94 11.70 -2.77
CA ALA A 82 -0.77 10.99 -2.28
C ALA A 82 0.03 10.33 -3.42
N CYS A 83 -0.66 9.78 -4.43
CA CYS A 83 0.01 9.17 -5.58
C CYS A 83 0.77 10.18 -6.46
N GLN A 84 0.62 11.49 -6.29
CA GLN A 84 1.44 12.46 -7.04
C GLN A 84 2.95 12.29 -6.77
N TYR A 85 3.35 11.76 -5.60
CA TYR A 85 4.75 11.40 -5.34
C TYR A 85 5.30 10.35 -6.31
N LEU A 86 4.44 9.62 -7.04
CA LEU A 86 4.84 8.65 -8.07
C LEU A 86 5.05 9.24 -9.46
N GLN A 87 4.73 10.52 -9.70
CA GLN A 87 4.86 11.15 -11.02
C GLN A 87 6.23 10.94 -11.68
N PRO A 88 7.37 11.04 -10.96
CA PRO A 88 8.69 10.77 -11.54
C PRO A 88 8.83 9.37 -12.14
N TYR A 89 8.08 8.39 -11.62
CA TYR A 89 8.14 6.98 -12.01
C TYR A 89 7.04 6.56 -12.98
N LYS A 90 6.28 7.50 -13.58
CA LYS A 90 5.14 7.20 -14.46
C LYS A 90 5.46 6.36 -15.71
N HIS A 91 6.74 6.24 -16.05
CA HIS A 91 7.25 5.44 -17.16
C HIS A 91 7.70 4.04 -16.74
N ASP A 92 7.68 3.73 -15.44
CA ASP A 92 8.04 2.43 -14.87
C ASP A 92 6.90 1.92 -13.96
N ALA A 93 5.94 1.24 -14.58
CA ALA A 93 4.78 0.71 -13.88
C ALA A 93 5.14 -0.38 -12.85
N LEU A 94 6.18 -1.17 -13.10
CA LEU A 94 6.59 -2.23 -12.19
C LEU A 94 7.18 -1.63 -10.90
N LEU A 95 8.01 -0.60 -11.03
CA LEU A 95 8.53 0.15 -9.89
C LEU A 95 7.39 0.83 -9.10
N MET A 96 6.44 1.47 -9.78
CA MET A 96 5.26 2.05 -9.11
C MET A 96 4.48 1.00 -8.29
N ILE A 97 4.30 -0.21 -8.84
CA ILE A 97 3.63 -1.33 -8.12
C ILE A 97 4.41 -1.73 -6.87
N GLN A 98 5.74 -1.78 -6.94
CA GLN A 98 6.57 -2.11 -5.78
C GLN A 98 6.46 -1.05 -4.70
N ILE A 99 6.60 0.23 -5.06
CA ILE A 99 6.48 1.38 -4.14
C ILE A 99 5.12 1.36 -3.45
N LEU A 100 4.03 1.24 -4.22
CA LEU A 100 2.67 1.19 -3.67
C LEU A 100 2.44 -0.06 -2.81
N GLY A 101 3.03 -1.20 -3.18
CA GLY A 101 2.99 -2.43 -2.41
C GLY A 101 3.65 -2.28 -1.03
N TRP A 102 4.74 -1.52 -0.94
CA TRP A 102 5.36 -1.14 0.32
C TRP A 102 4.56 -0.09 1.09
N ALA A 103 4.04 0.93 0.41
CA ALA A 103 3.16 1.94 1.01
C ALA A 103 1.95 1.27 1.70
N LYS A 104 1.28 0.31 1.05
CA LYS A 104 0.18 -0.48 1.64
C LYS A 104 0.60 -1.20 2.93
N ARG A 105 1.80 -1.79 2.96
CA ARG A 105 2.34 -2.47 4.17
C ARG A 105 2.63 -1.46 5.27
N LEU A 106 3.24 -0.32 4.93
CA LEU A 106 3.54 0.78 5.85
C LEU A 106 2.27 1.39 6.44
N MET A 107 1.21 1.59 5.65
CA MET A 107 -0.08 2.06 6.17
C MET A 107 -0.62 1.15 7.29
N ARG A 108 -0.56 -0.17 7.08
CA ARG A 108 -0.99 -1.14 8.10
C ARG A 108 -0.12 -1.10 9.34
N TYR A 109 1.17 -0.86 9.18
CA TYR A 109 2.11 -0.70 10.28
C TYR A 109 1.82 0.59 11.07
N TYR A 110 1.74 1.74 10.40
CA TYR A 110 1.50 3.04 11.02
C TYR A 110 0.15 3.17 11.69
N ARG A 111 -0.89 2.52 11.20
CA ARG A 111 -2.17 2.43 11.91
C ARG A 111 -2.06 1.72 13.26
N LYS A 112 -1.07 0.84 13.44
CA LYS A 112 -0.85 0.10 14.70
C LYS A 112 0.10 0.83 15.64
N VAL A 113 1.19 1.40 15.11
CA VAL A 113 2.28 1.97 15.92
C VAL A 113 2.26 3.50 15.99
N GLY A 114 1.43 4.17 15.19
CA GLY A 114 1.47 5.61 14.98
C GLY A 114 2.25 5.99 13.71
N VAL A 115 1.96 7.18 13.18
CA VAL A 115 2.69 7.77 12.06
C VAL A 115 3.96 8.42 12.62
N PRO A 116 5.17 8.06 12.15
CA PRO A 116 6.39 8.74 12.57
C PRO A 116 6.34 10.21 12.13
N ASN A 117 6.61 11.15 13.04
CA ASN A 117 6.81 12.55 12.68
C ASN A 117 8.08 12.67 11.82
N VAL A 118 7.94 13.03 10.55
CA VAL A 118 9.09 13.23 9.63
C VAL A 118 9.83 14.55 9.89
N GLN A 119 9.42 15.31 10.91
CA GLN A 119 10.15 16.49 11.39
C GLN A 119 10.94 16.12 12.66
N GLY A 120 12.10 15.48 12.47
CA GLY A 120 13.18 15.43 13.44
C GLY A 120 13.17 14.24 14.42
N SER A 121 14.26 13.48 14.35
CA SER A 121 14.81 12.52 15.34
C SER A 121 14.12 11.15 15.48
N ALA A 122 14.97 10.12 15.47
CA ALA A 122 14.66 8.69 15.53
C ALA A 122 14.21 8.19 16.92
N THR A 123 13.50 8.98 17.71
CA THR A 123 13.17 8.63 19.10
C THR A 123 11.72 8.96 19.42
N ASP A 124 10.80 8.10 18.98
CA ASP A 124 9.58 7.76 19.72
C ASP A 124 8.82 6.61 19.04
N ILE A 125 9.53 5.54 18.67
CA ILE A 125 8.87 4.27 18.37
C ILE A 125 8.61 3.61 19.72
N LYS A 126 7.38 3.66 20.22
CA LYS A 126 6.98 2.79 21.34
C LYS A 126 7.32 1.35 20.94
N PRO A 127 8.10 0.60 21.75
CA PRO A 127 8.54 -0.72 21.35
C PRO A 127 7.31 -1.60 21.11
N PHE A 128 7.25 -2.20 19.92
CA PHE A 128 6.29 -3.23 19.62
C PHE A 128 6.51 -4.37 20.63
N LYS A 129 5.57 -4.53 21.55
CA LYS A 129 5.53 -5.72 22.42
C LYS A 129 5.24 -6.89 21.49
N ALA A 130 6.27 -7.64 21.13
CA ALA A 130 6.11 -8.87 20.36
C ALA A 130 5.04 -9.70 21.05
N LEU A 131 3.97 -10.03 20.33
CA LEU A 131 3.02 -11.03 20.80
C LEU A 131 3.82 -12.30 21.03
N GLU A 132 4.05 -12.63 22.30
CA GLU A 132 4.69 -13.88 22.68
C GLU A 132 3.92 -15.02 22.01
N ARG A 133 4.62 -15.85 21.24
CA ARG A 133 4.02 -17.08 20.71
C ARG A 133 3.48 -17.87 21.91
N PRO A 134 2.19 -18.26 21.93
CA PRO A 134 1.71 -19.15 22.96
C PRO A 134 2.52 -20.45 22.90
N LYS A 135 3.13 -20.83 24.04
CA LYS A 135 4.00 -22.01 24.15
C LYS A 135 3.25 -23.35 23.99
N ASN A 136 1.92 -23.33 23.83
CA ASN A 136 1.07 -24.51 23.80
C ASN A 136 0.31 -24.67 22.48
N MET A 137 1.03 -24.80 21.36
CA MET A 137 0.51 -25.53 20.21
C MET A 137 1.38 -26.77 20.02
N GLU A 138 1.02 -27.85 20.71
CA GLU A 138 1.47 -29.17 20.31
C GLU A 138 1.12 -29.36 18.83
N ARG A 139 2.11 -29.76 18.03
CA ARG A 139 1.86 -30.17 16.65
C ARG A 139 0.90 -31.35 16.68
N PRO A 140 -0.18 -31.36 15.87
CA PRO A 140 -0.95 -32.58 15.66
C PRO A 140 0.01 -33.70 15.25
N GLN A 141 0.00 -34.81 15.98
CA GLN A 141 0.81 -35.98 15.64
C GLN A 141 0.41 -36.49 14.24
N ALA A 142 1.42 -36.84 13.44
CA ALA A 142 1.20 -37.42 12.12
C ALA A 142 0.37 -38.71 12.24
N ASN A 143 -0.79 -38.73 11.55
CA ASN A 143 -1.64 -39.90 11.46
C ASN A 143 -0.84 -41.11 10.97
N LYS A 144 -0.89 -42.21 11.73
CA LYS A 144 -0.32 -43.51 11.35
C LYS A 144 -0.98 -44.03 10.07
N PRO A 145 -0.24 -44.75 9.22
CA PRO A 145 -0.79 -45.28 7.97
C PRO A 145 -1.86 -46.33 8.24
N TYR A 146 -2.97 -46.24 7.51
CA TYR A 146 -4.03 -47.25 7.50
C TYR A 146 -3.45 -48.60 7.03
N LYS A 147 -3.66 -49.65 7.84
CA LYS A 147 -3.39 -51.03 7.42
C LYS A 147 -4.44 -51.46 6.39
N LYS A 148 -3.97 -52.10 5.32
CA LYS A 148 -4.78 -52.79 4.31
C LYS A 148 -5.50 -53.98 4.91
#